data_AF-A0A1B1MMV8-F1
#
_entry.id   AF-A0A1B1MMV8-F1
#
_cell.length_a   1.000
_cell.length_b   1.000
_cell.length_c   1.000
_cell.angle_alpha   90.00
_cell.angle_beta   90.00
_cell.angle_gamma   90.00
#
_symmetry.space_group_name_H-M   'P 1'
#
loop_
_entity.id
_entity.type
_entity.pdbx_description
1 polymer ?
#
loop_
_entity_poly.entity_id
_entity_poly.type
_entity_poly.pdbx_seq_one_letter_code
_entity_poly.pdbx_strand_id
1 'polypeptide(L)'
;MDSWERARLVLDGAHLSADRLAHLRPLTGGTYNTVEELLLTDGSRYVLKVAPDPSVPGMRHEKRLLVAEAEFYRAAAEAGVPAPRTLALGEEPAVAHLLMTACPGEPWDGSVTDAERAPLRTELGRQTARLHRITGPGFGYPSGALGPLAPDWRTAFGIMVEAVLDDVRDYRARLPRPVETVARTLRAGFPALDEVITPRLVHFDLWDGNILLDRPAGEEPRIGGLIDGERMFWGDPLADFVSLALLADIEQDTAFLAGYRDAGGRTDFDASARLRLALYRAYLYLIMLTEGVPRAFEADRWRWLEEAVAPELVAALDEIEDLAPRLGPVGP
;
A
#
# COMPACT_ATOMS: atom_id res chain seq x y z
N MET A 1 -17.80 1.67 -25.17
CA MET A 1 -18.57 1.28 -23.98
C MET A 1 -18.46 2.42 -22.99
N ASP A 2 -19.59 3.01 -22.62
CA ASP A 2 -19.61 4.01 -21.55
C ASP A 2 -19.52 3.35 -20.17
N SER A 3 -19.32 4.14 -19.11
CA SER A 3 -19.18 3.62 -17.75
C SER A 3 -20.43 2.88 -17.25
N TRP A 4 -21.63 3.29 -17.69
CA TRP A 4 -22.88 2.69 -17.25
C TRP A 4 -23.06 1.28 -17.84
N GLU A 5 -22.83 1.14 -19.14
CA GLU A 5 -22.84 -0.14 -19.85
C GLU A 5 -21.80 -1.10 -19.26
N ARG A 6 -20.60 -0.60 -18.97
CA ARG A 6 -19.54 -1.38 -18.30
C ARG A 6 -19.99 -1.86 -16.93
N ALA A 7 -20.50 -0.96 -16.09
CA ALA A 7 -20.97 -1.29 -14.75
C ALA A 7 -22.04 -2.39 -14.78
N ARG A 8 -22.99 -2.31 -15.71
CA ARG A 8 -24.02 -3.34 -15.90
C ARG A 8 -23.44 -4.70 -16.30
N LEU A 9 -22.53 -4.74 -17.28
CA LEU A 9 -21.88 -5.99 -17.69
C LEU A 9 -21.10 -6.66 -16.56
N VAL A 10 -20.38 -5.86 -15.77
CA VAL A 10 -19.60 -6.36 -14.63
C VAL A 10 -20.53 -6.87 -13.51
N LEU A 11 -21.65 -6.19 -13.24
CA LEU A 11 -22.66 -6.66 -12.30
C LEU A 11 -23.24 -8.02 -12.73
N ASP A 12 -23.67 -8.15 -13.98
CA ASP A 12 -24.24 -9.40 -14.50
C ASP A 12 -23.22 -10.54 -14.46
N GLY A 13 -21.95 -10.26 -14.81
CA GLY A 13 -20.83 -11.21 -14.70
C GLY A 13 -20.55 -11.66 -13.26
N ALA A 14 -20.82 -10.80 -12.28
CA ALA A 14 -20.74 -11.11 -10.84
C ALA A 14 -22.03 -11.72 -10.28
N HIS A 15 -23.00 -12.11 -11.13
CA HIS A 15 -24.32 -12.62 -10.75
C HIS A 15 -25.15 -11.64 -9.90
N LEU A 16 -24.93 -10.34 -10.09
CA LEU A 16 -25.75 -9.27 -9.53
C LEU A 16 -26.64 -8.71 -10.64
N SER A 17 -27.92 -8.47 -10.34
CA SER A 17 -28.87 -8.00 -11.34
C SER A 17 -28.54 -6.57 -11.78
N ALA A 18 -28.02 -6.40 -13.01
CA ALA A 18 -27.67 -5.10 -13.58
C ALA A 18 -28.86 -4.14 -13.70
N ASP A 19 -30.09 -4.66 -13.83
CA ASP A 19 -31.33 -3.89 -13.85
C ASP A 19 -31.61 -3.13 -12.56
N ARG A 20 -30.89 -3.49 -11.49
CA ARG A 20 -30.99 -2.81 -10.21
C ARG A 20 -30.03 -1.64 -10.08
N LEU A 21 -29.13 -1.40 -11.04
CA LEU A 21 -28.23 -0.25 -11.00
C LEU A 21 -29.06 1.05 -11.08
N ALA A 22 -29.08 1.80 -9.98
CA ALA A 22 -29.85 3.03 -9.84
C ALA A 22 -28.99 4.27 -10.04
N HIS A 23 -27.77 4.26 -9.49
CA HIS A 23 -26.82 5.36 -9.63
C HIS A 23 -25.39 4.85 -9.85
N LEU A 24 -24.64 5.62 -10.62
CA LEU A 24 -23.21 5.46 -10.84
C LEU A 24 -22.56 6.82 -10.62
N ARG A 25 -21.53 6.88 -9.77
CA ARG A 25 -20.75 8.12 -9.58
C ARG A 25 -19.26 7.85 -9.51
N PRO A 26 -18.42 8.74 -10.07
CA PRO A 26 -16.98 8.64 -9.87
C PRO A 26 -16.65 8.89 -8.39
N LEU A 27 -15.72 8.10 -7.85
CA LEU A 27 -15.06 8.39 -6.58
C LEU A 27 -13.73 9.08 -6.90
N THR A 28 -13.53 10.26 -6.30
CA THR A 28 -12.28 11.02 -6.42
C THR A 28 -11.27 10.57 -5.38
N GLY A 29 -9.98 10.57 -5.70
CA GLY A 29 -8.90 10.26 -4.75
C GLY A 29 -7.89 9.23 -5.26
N GLY A 30 -8.32 8.32 -6.15
CA GLY A 30 -7.42 7.39 -6.83
C GLY A 30 -6.58 8.11 -7.89
N THR A 31 -5.27 7.85 -7.94
CA THR A 31 -4.35 8.47 -8.92
C THR A 31 -4.05 7.58 -10.13
N TYR A 32 -4.48 6.33 -10.11
CA TYR A 32 -4.11 5.33 -11.12
C TYR A 32 -5.33 4.65 -11.76
N ASN A 33 -6.23 4.08 -10.97
CA ASN A 33 -7.45 3.41 -11.46
C ASN A 33 -8.61 4.41 -11.57
N THR A 34 -9.51 4.18 -12.55
CA THR A 34 -10.83 4.82 -12.50
C THR A 34 -11.66 4.10 -11.46
N VAL A 35 -12.22 4.84 -10.49
CA VAL A 35 -13.00 4.28 -9.38
C VAL A 35 -14.42 4.82 -9.44
N GLU A 36 -15.40 3.93 -9.47
CA GLU A 36 -16.81 4.27 -9.56
C GLU A 36 -17.60 3.58 -8.45
N GLU A 37 -18.48 4.31 -7.78
CA GLU A 37 -19.47 3.74 -6.88
C GLU A 37 -20.74 3.40 -7.64
N LEU A 38 -21.22 2.17 -7.43
CA LEU A 38 -22.47 1.65 -7.96
C LEU A 38 -23.46 1.52 -6.79
N LEU A 39 -24.60 2.20 -6.91
CA LEU A 39 -25.71 2.09 -5.97
C LEU A 39 -26.85 1.31 -6.62
N LEU A 40 -27.28 0.22 -6.00
CA LEU A 40 -28.43 -0.56 -6.45
C LEU A 40 -29.75 -0.05 -5.84
N THR A 41 -30.87 -0.44 -6.43
CA THR A 41 -32.23 -0.06 -5.99
C THR A 41 -32.62 -0.54 -4.59
N ASP A 42 -31.91 -1.52 -4.01
CA ASP A 42 -32.08 -1.92 -2.60
C ASP A 42 -31.17 -1.19 -1.62
N GLY A 43 -30.38 -0.23 -2.08
CA GLY A 43 -29.41 0.49 -1.27
C GLY A 43 -28.04 -0.17 -1.16
N SER A 44 -27.83 -1.34 -1.77
CA SER A 44 -26.50 -1.97 -1.79
C SER A 44 -25.49 -1.11 -2.55
N ARG A 45 -24.30 -0.94 -1.97
CA ARG A 45 -23.20 -0.15 -2.54
C ARG A 45 -22.03 -1.06 -2.92
N TYR A 46 -21.53 -0.85 -4.13
CA TYR A 46 -20.36 -1.53 -4.66
C TYR A 46 -19.36 -0.51 -5.21
N VAL A 47 -18.10 -0.90 -5.29
CA VAL A 47 -17.04 -0.13 -5.92
C VAL A 47 -16.53 -0.92 -7.11
N LEU A 48 -16.49 -0.27 -8.27
CA LEU A 48 -15.88 -0.77 -9.48
C LEU A 48 -14.58 0.00 -9.71
N LYS A 49 -13.45 -0.72 -9.66
CA LYS A 49 -12.16 -0.22 -10.13
C LYS A 49 -11.89 -0.74 -11.54
N VAL A 50 -11.48 0.16 -12.42
CA VAL A 50 -11.07 -0.15 -13.78
C VAL A 50 -9.62 0.28 -13.95
N ALA A 51 -8.77 -0.65 -14.38
CA ALA A 51 -7.36 -0.38 -14.64
C ALA A 51 -7.21 0.68 -15.74
N PRO A 52 -6.15 1.50 -15.68
CA PRO A 52 -5.85 2.43 -16.75
C PRO A 52 -5.55 1.68 -18.07
N ASP A 53 -5.63 2.41 -19.18
CA ASP A 53 -5.21 1.88 -20.47
C ASP A 53 -3.72 1.44 -20.39
N PRO A 54 -3.33 0.27 -20.92
CA PRO A 54 -1.95 -0.21 -20.85
C PRO A 54 -0.91 0.73 -21.47
N SER A 55 -1.32 1.70 -22.30
CA SER A 55 -0.46 2.73 -22.87
C SER A 55 -0.18 3.90 -21.92
N VAL A 56 -0.91 4.02 -20.80
CA VAL A 56 -0.66 5.04 -19.78
C VAL A 56 0.70 4.76 -19.13
N PRO A 57 1.63 5.74 -19.12
CA PRO A 57 2.91 5.58 -18.45
C PRO A 57 2.72 5.31 -16.95
N GLY A 58 3.46 4.35 -16.43
CA GLY A 58 3.45 3.98 -15.02
C GLY A 58 4.80 3.43 -14.58
N MET A 59 4.92 3.12 -13.31
CA MET A 59 6.11 2.47 -12.75
C MET A 59 6.14 0.99 -13.15
N ARG A 60 7.34 0.39 -13.22
CA ARG A 60 7.51 -1.02 -13.62
C ARG A 60 6.72 -2.01 -12.77
N HIS A 61 6.56 -1.71 -11.48
CA HIS A 61 5.81 -2.52 -10.54
C HIS A 61 4.29 -2.29 -10.61
N GLU A 62 3.82 -1.23 -11.27
CA GLU A 62 2.40 -0.85 -11.39
C GLU A 62 1.66 -1.62 -12.50
N LYS A 63 1.88 -2.94 -12.55
CA LYS A 63 1.23 -3.83 -13.51
C LYS A 63 0.31 -4.79 -12.79
N ARG A 64 -0.90 -4.96 -13.32
CA ARG A 64 -1.93 -5.88 -12.78
C ARG A 64 -2.20 -5.60 -11.29
N LEU A 65 -2.22 -4.33 -10.90
CA LEU A 65 -2.42 -3.87 -9.52
C LEU A 65 -3.72 -4.41 -8.89
N LEU A 66 -4.78 -4.54 -9.68
CA LEU A 66 -6.05 -5.12 -9.22
C LEU A 66 -5.92 -6.59 -8.76
N VAL A 67 -4.91 -7.32 -9.22
CA VAL A 67 -4.61 -8.68 -8.73
C VAL A 67 -4.04 -8.63 -7.32
N ALA A 68 -3.14 -7.67 -7.04
CA ALA A 68 -2.61 -7.47 -5.69
C ALA A 68 -3.72 -7.03 -4.74
N GLU A 69 -4.55 -6.07 -5.15
CA GLU A 69 -5.66 -5.59 -4.34
C GLU A 69 -6.67 -6.70 -4.01
N ALA A 70 -7.04 -7.53 -5.00
CA ALA A 70 -7.92 -8.68 -4.77
C ALA A 70 -7.31 -9.72 -3.81
N GLU A 71 -5.99 -9.93 -3.90
CA GLU A 71 -5.26 -10.83 -2.99
C GLU A 71 -5.20 -10.28 -1.56
N PHE A 72 -4.99 -8.97 -1.40
CA PHE A 72 -5.07 -8.30 -0.11
C PHE A 72 -6.45 -8.50 0.53
N TYR A 73 -7.54 -8.27 -0.21
CA TYR A 73 -8.90 -8.46 0.30
C TYR A 73 -9.22 -9.91 0.68
N ARG A 74 -8.74 -10.87 -0.10
CA ARG A 74 -8.85 -12.30 0.26
C ARG A 74 -8.15 -12.59 1.59
N ALA A 75 -6.92 -12.09 1.75
CA ALA A 75 -6.10 -12.30 2.94
C ALA A 75 -6.63 -11.53 4.18
N ALA A 76 -7.16 -10.32 3.99
CA ALA A 76 -7.80 -9.53 5.05
C ALA A 76 -9.05 -10.24 5.59
N ALA A 77 -9.86 -10.84 4.71
CA ALA A 77 -11.00 -11.65 5.12
C ALA A 77 -10.57 -12.87 5.96
N GLU A 78 -9.48 -13.55 5.57
CA GLU A 78 -8.88 -14.66 6.34
C GLU A 78 -8.38 -14.19 7.73
N ALA A 79 -7.85 -12.98 7.80
CA ALA A 79 -7.40 -12.36 9.05
C ALA A 79 -8.54 -11.81 9.93
N GLY A 80 -9.79 -11.79 9.44
CA GLY A 80 -10.92 -11.15 10.12
C GLY A 80 -10.74 -9.63 10.27
N VAL A 81 -10.11 -8.99 9.29
CA VAL A 81 -9.88 -7.55 9.26
C VAL A 81 -10.86 -6.91 8.27
N PRO A 82 -11.60 -5.86 8.67
CA PRO A 82 -12.52 -5.17 7.77
C PRO A 82 -11.80 -4.63 6.53
N ALA A 83 -12.23 -5.08 5.36
CA ALA A 83 -11.78 -4.63 4.05
C ALA A 83 -12.89 -4.95 3.03
N PRO A 84 -12.87 -4.34 1.83
CA PRO A 84 -13.75 -4.71 0.74
C PRO A 84 -13.69 -6.22 0.45
N ARG A 85 -14.82 -6.80 0.06
CA ARG A 85 -14.88 -8.18 -0.43
C ARG A 85 -14.91 -8.17 -1.95
N THR A 86 -13.94 -8.84 -2.57
CA THR A 86 -13.91 -9.07 -4.02
C THR A 86 -15.12 -9.88 -4.46
N LEU A 87 -15.81 -9.40 -5.49
CA LEU A 87 -16.98 -10.03 -6.11
C LEU A 87 -16.64 -10.53 -7.51
N ALA A 88 -15.86 -9.74 -8.26
CA ALA A 88 -15.35 -10.13 -9.55
C ALA A 88 -13.98 -9.48 -9.80
N LEU A 89 -13.07 -10.25 -10.39
CA LEU A 89 -11.82 -9.79 -10.98
C LEU A 89 -11.78 -10.34 -12.40
N GLY A 90 -11.69 -9.48 -13.41
CA GLY A 90 -11.77 -9.90 -14.81
C GLY A 90 -11.07 -8.95 -15.75
N GLU A 91 -10.79 -9.42 -16.96
CA GLU A 91 -10.13 -8.65 -18.04
C GLU A 91 -11.02 -8.49 -19.28
N GLU A 92 -12.11 -9.25 -19.37
CA GLU A 92 -13.07 -9.23 -20.48
C GLU A 92 -14.47 -8.79 -20.01
N PRO A 93 -15.32 -8.21 -20.90
CA PRO A 93 -15.12 -7.97 -22.34
C PRO A 93 -14.57 -6.58 -22.70
N ALA A 94 -14.02 -5.81 -21.75
CA ALA A 94 -13.61 -4.42 -22.00
C ALA A 94 -12.19 -4.09 -21.51
N VAL A 95 -11.95 -4.15 -20.20
CA VAL A 95 -10.70 -3.74 -19.51
C VAL A 95 -10.57 -4.53 -18.20
N ALA A 96 -9.34 -4.71 -17.71
CA ALA A 96 -9.08 -5.23 -16.38
C ALA A 96 -9.85 -4.43 -15.31
N HIS A 97 -10.64 -5.13 -14.50
CA HIS A 97 -11.52 -4.53 -13.51
C HIS A 97 -11.63 -5.38 -12.24
N LEU A 98 -11.97 -4.71 -11.14
CA LEU A 98 -12.24 -5.30 -9.83
C LEU A 98 -13.56 -4.72 -9.31
N LEU A 99 -14.56 -5.59 -9.15
CA LEU A 99 -15.80 -5.28 -8.46
C LEU A 99 -15.70 -5.76 -7.01
N MET A 100 -16.02 -4.89 -6.07
CA MET A 100 -15.95 -5.17 -4.64
C MET A 100 -17.11 -4.52 -3.87
N THR A 101 -17.36 -4.98 -2.65
CA THR A 101 -18.31 -4.32 -1.74
C THR A 101 -17.77 -2.97 -1.26
N ALA A 102 -18.63 -1.98 -1.06
CA ALA A 102 -18.24 -0.78 -0.34
C ALA A 102 -18.09 -1.07 1.17
N CYS A 103 -17.08 -0.47 1.80
CA CYS A 103 -16.93 -0.45 3.26
C CYS A 103 -17.67 0.76 3.84
N PRO A 104 -18.18 0.69 5.08
CA PRO A 104 -18.78 1.83 5.75
C PRO A 104 -17.72 2.87 6.13
N GLY A 105 -18.16 4.12 6.26
CA GLY A 105 -17.32 5.22 6.69
C GLY A 105 -16.71 6.03 5.55
N GLU A 106 -15.95 7.04 5.96
CA GLU A 106 -15.21 7.96 5.08
C GLU A 106 -13.72 7.91 5.42
N PRO A 107 -12.81 8.27 4.50
CA PRO A 107 -11.37 8.30 4.79
C PRO A 107 -11.03 9.06 6.06
N TRP A 108 -10.06 8.55 6.82
CA TRP A 108 -9.54 9.24 7.99
C TRP A 108 -8.95 10.58 7.56
N ASP A 109 -9.45 11.67 8.14
CA ASP A 109 -9.02 13.03 7.82
C ASP A 109 -8.75 13.87 9.08
N GLY A 110 -8.52 15.16 8.89
CA GLY A 110 -8.25 16.11 9.98
C GLY A 110 -9.43 16.41 10.90
N SER A 111 -10.62 15.82 10.69
CA SER A 111 -11.77 15.99 11.60
C SER A 111 -11.68 15.09 12.84
N VAL A 112 -10.80 14.09 12.83
CA VAL A 112 -10.60 13.18 13.96
C VAL A 112 -9.91 13.89 15.11
N THR A 113 -10.57 13.92 16.26
CA THR A 113 -10.03 14.57 17.47
C THR A 113 -8.90 13.76 18.11
N ASP A 114 -8.06 14.41 18.90
CA ASP A 114 -6.99 13.71 19.65
C ASP A 114 -7.53 12.60 20.57
N ALA A 115 -8.72 12.81 21.14
CA ALA A 115 -9.39 11.82 21.99
C ALA A 115 -9.85 10.58 21.22
N GLU A 116 -10.26 10.74 19.96
CA GLU A 116 -10.64 9.63 19.07
C GLU A 116 -9.41 8.94 18.47
N ARG A 117 -8.32 9.69 18.24
CA ARG A 117 -7.13 9.21 17.54
C ARG A 117 -6.46 8.04 18.25
N ALA A 118 -6.21 8.14 19.56
CA ALA A 118 -5.48 7.10 20.28
C ALA A 118 -6.22 5.74 20.31
N PRO A 119 -7.53 5.66 20.64
CA PRO A 119 -8.30 4.41 20.52
C PRO A 119 -8.31 3.83 19.11
N LEU A 120 -8.51 4.67 18.08
CA LEU A 120 -8.53 4.22 16.68
C LEU A 120 -7.16 3.69 16.23
N ARG A 121 -6.05 4.36 16.59
CA ARG A 121 -4.69 3.87 16.31
C ARG A 121 -4.41 2.56 17.03
N THR A 122 -4.89 2.38 18.26
CA THR A 122 -4.80 1.11 18.99
C THR A 122 -5.53 -0.02 18.25
N GLU A 123 -6.76 0.22 17.78
CA GLU A 123 -7.49 -0.78 16.99
C GLU A 123 -6.81 -1.07 15.64
N LEU A 124 -6.28 -0.05 14.97
CA LEU A 124 -5.50 -0.21 13.74
C LEU A 124 -4.25 -1.07 13.97
N GLY A 125 -3.55 -0.88 15.08
CA GLY A 125 -2.43 -1.74 15.49
C GLY A 125 -2.85 -3.20 15.62
N ARG A 126 -3.98 -3.47 16.28
CA ARG A 126 -4.52 -4.83 16.43
C ARG A 126 -4.89 -5.44 15.08
N GLN A 127 -5.52 -4.68 14.19
CA GLN A 127 -5.88 -5.13 12.84
C GLN A 127 -4.64 -5.44 11.99
N THR A 128 -3.66 -4.55 11.99
CA THR A 128 -2.40 -4.71 11.27
C THR A 128 -1.63 -5.95 11.75
N ALA A 129 -1.58 -6.20 13.06
CA ALA A 129 -0.98 -7.40 13.61
C ALA A 129 -1.71 -8.69 13.16
N ARG A 130 -3.04 -8.64 12.99
CA ARG A 130 -3.81 -9.77 12.44
C ARG A 130 -3.47 -10.01 10.96
N LEU A 131 -3.40 -8.94 10.14
CA LEU A 131 -2.96 -9.03 8.75
C LEU A 131 -1.59 -9.71 8.64
N HIS A 132 -0.62 -9.27 9.45
CA HIS A 132 0.76 -9.77 9.45
C HIS A 132 0.91 -11.23 9.90
N ARG A 133 -0.17 -11.90 10.34
CA ARG A 133 -0.18 -13.35 10.59
C ARG A 133 -0.40 -14.16 9.32
N ILE A 134 -1.01 -13.60 8.30
CA ILE A 134 -1.23 -14.30 7.02
C ILE A 134 0.10 -14.46 6.29
N THR A 135 0.35 -15.65 5.75
CA THR A 135 1.59 -15.99 5.03
C THR A 135 1.33 -16.24 3.56
N GLY A 136 2.25 -15.78 2.72
CA GLY A 136 2.24 -16.00 1.28
C GLY A 136 3.05 -17.24 0.86
N PRO A 137 2.95 -17.63 -0.42
CA PRO A 137 3.71 -18.76 -0.97
C PRO A 137 5.17 -18.42 -1.34
N GLY A 138 5.55 -17.13 -1.30
CA GLY A 138 6.88 -16.62 -1.61
C GLY A 138 6.92 -15.10 -1.46
N PHE A 139 8.07 -14.48 -1.71
CA PHE A 139 8.29 -13.04 -1.49
C PHE A 139 8.09 -12.18 -2.74
N GLY A 140 7.55 -10.98 -2.58
CA GLY A 140 7.36 -9.97 -3.64
C GLY A 140 5.91 -9.75 -4.05
N TYR A 141 5.72 -9.09 -5.20
CA TYR A 141 4.40 -8.69 -5.70
C TYR A 141 3.60 -9.88 -6.28
N PRO A 142 2.40 -10.20 -5.75
CA PRO A 142 1.56 -11.28 -6.28
C PRO A 142 1.02 -10.99 -7.69
N SER A 143 1.07 -9.74 -8.15
CA SER A 143 0.69 -9.35 -9.52
C SER A 143 1.58 -9.98 -10.60
N GLY A 144 2.80 -10.40 -10.23
CA GLY A 144 3.82 -10.88 -11.14
C GLY A 144 4.52 -9.78 -11.94
N ALA A 145 4.30 -8.50 -11.60
CA ALA A 145 4.82 -7.34 -12.34
C ALA A 145 6.35 -7.37 -12.50
N LEU A 146 7.07 -7.91 -11.51
CA LEU A 146 8.52 -8.00 -11.46
C LEU A 146 9.04 -9.45 -11.58
N GLY A 147 8.21 -10.36 -12.10
CA GLY A 147 8.52 -11.79 -12.20
C GLY A 147 7.85 -12.64 -11.12
N PRO A 148 8.23 -13.94 -11.00
CA PRO A 148 7.68 -14.84 -10.00
C PRO A 148 8.09 -14.43 -8.58
N LEU A 149 7.33 -14.87 -7.59
CA LEU A 149 7.69 -14.68 -6.18
C LEU A 149 9.05 -15.33 -5.89
N ALA A 150 9.90 -14.62 -5.16
CA ALA A 150 11.25 -15.06 -4.81
C ALA A 150 11.24 -15.98 -3.58
N PRO A 151 12.25 -16.85 -3.43
CA PRO A 151 12.37 -17.73 -2.26
C PRO A 151 12.81 -17.00 -0.98
N ASP A 152 13.44 -15.82 -1.10
CA ASP A 152 13.96 -15.03 0.02
C ASP A 152 13.64 -13.54 -0.14
N TRP A 153 13.57 -12.84 1.00
CA TRP A 153 13.18 -11.43 1.04
C TRP A 153 14.24 -10.50 0.43
N ARG A 154 15.53 -10.75 0.66
CA ARG A 154 16.62 -9.93 0.12
C ARG A 154 16.54 -9.88 -1.41
N THR A 155 16.34 -11.03 -2.06
CA THR A 155 16.18 -11.13 -3.51
C THR A 155 14.95 -10.38 -3.99
N ALA A 156 13.77 -10.61 -3.38
CA ALA A 156 12.54 -9.92 -3.76
C ALA A 156 12.66 -8.40 -3.62
N PHE A 157 13.11 -7.92 -2.47
CA PHE A 157 13.25 -6.49 -2.21
C PHE A 157 14.32 -5.84 -3.09
N GLY A 158 15.42 -6.56 -3.37
CA GLY A 158 16.42 -6.12 -4.34
C GLY A 158 15.82 -5.90 -5.72
N ILE A 159 15.02 -6.84 -6.22
CA ILE A 159 14.31 -6.70 -7.51
C ILE A 159 13.36 -5.49 -7.49
N MET A 160 12.61 -5.30 -6.40
CA MET A 160 11.70 -4.16 -6.23
C MET A 160 12.43 -2.82 -6.27
N VAL A 161 13.54 -2.70 -5.53
CA VAL A 161 14.38 -1.49 -5.51
C VAL A 161 15.00 -1.21 -6.88
N GLU A 162 15.58 -2.22 -7.54
CA GLU A 162 16.18 -2.03 -8.88
C GLU A 162 15.13 -1.59 -9.90
N ALA A 163 13.89 -2.11 -9.83
CA ALA A 163 12.82 -1.68 -10.72
C ALA A 163 12.52 -0.17 -10.57
N VAL A 164 12.48 0.35 -9.33
CA VAL A 164 12.28 1.78 -9.10
C VAL A 164 13.50 2.60 -9.52
N LEU A 165 14.71 2.11 -9.30
CA LEU A 165 15.94 2.79 -9.75
C LEU A 165 16.04 2.85 -11.28
N ASP A 166 15.58 1.82 -11.98
CA ASP A 166 15.46 1.83 -13.44
C ASP A 166 14.42 2.85 -13.91
N ASP A 167 13.27 2.93 -13.23
CA ASP A 167 12.27 3.98 -13.48
C ASP A 167 12.85 5.39 -13.25
N VAL A 168 13.65 5.60 -12.18
CA VAL A 168 14.37 6.87 -11.94
C VAL A 168 15.25 7.23 -13.14
N ARG A 169 16.00 6.26 -13.68
CA ARG A 169 16.90 6.48 -14.82
C ARG A 169 16.13 6.80 -16.09
N ASP A 170 15.09 6.04 -16.37
CA ASP A 170 14.29 6.16 -17.60
C ASP A 170 13.49 7.45 -17.63
N TYR A 171 12.80 7.79 -16.52
CA TYR A 171 12.04 9.02 -16.38
C TYR A 171 12.92 10.24 -16.07
N ARG A 172 14.21 10.04 -15.78
CA ARG A 172 15.14 11.09 -15.32
C ARG A 172 14.59 11.83 -14.10
N ALA A 173 14.00 11.09 -13.16
CA ALA A 173 13.43 11.65 -11.96
C ALA A 173 14.49 12.40 -11.14
N ARG A 174 14.12 13.55 -10.58
CA ARG A 174 15.03 14.38 -9.79
C ARG A 174 15.12 13.81 -8.38
N LEU A 175 16.30 13.33 -8.02
CA LEU A 175 16.60 12.82 -6.68
C LEU A 175 17.49 13.81 -5.90
N PRO A 176 17.41 13.83 -4.56
CA PRO A 176 18.25 14.67 -3.71
C PRO A 176 19.72 14.21 -3.67
N ARG A 177 20.00 12.97 -4.09
CA ARG A 177 21.35 12.41 -4.29
C ARG A 177 21.44 11.75 -5.66
N PRO A 178 22.64 11.63 -6.28
CA PRO A 178 22.80 10.89 -7.53
C PRO A 178 22.28 9.45 -7.40
N VAL A 179 21.54 8.96 -8.40
CA VAL A 179 20.91 7.62 -8.39
C VAL A 179 21.90 6.50 -8.05
N GLU A 180 23.14 6.58 -8.54
CA GLU A 180 24.17 5.58 -8.25
C GLU A 180 24.70 5.63 -6.81
N THR A 181 24.63 6.80 -6.16
CA THR A 181 24.91 6.90 -4.72
C THR A 181 23.78 6.28 -3.93
N VAL A 182 22.52 6.59 -4.26
CA VAL A 182 21.33 6.00 -3.63
C VAL A 182 21.36 4.48 -3.74
N ALA A 183 21.59 3.94 -4.94
CA ALA A 183 21.66 2.50 -5.18
C ALA A 183 22.74 1.82 -4.34
N ARG A 184 23.93 2.43 -4.24
CA ARG A 184 25.03 1.91 -3.42
C ARG A 184 24.69 1.88 -1.93
N THR A 185 24.09 2.97 -1.43
CA THR A 185 23.66 3.08 -0.03
C THR A 185 22.62 2.02 0.32
N LEU A 186 21.58 1.86 -0.50
CA LEU A 186 20.56 0.82 -0.29
C LEU A 186 21.18 -0.59 -0.25
N ARG A 187 22.03 -0.93 -1.24
CA ARG A 187 22.66 -2.25 -1.31
C ARG A 187 23.55 -2.55 -0.10
N ALA A 188 24.13 -1.54 0.55
CA ALA A 188 24.90 -1.73 1.78
C ALA A 188 24.03 -2.21 2.95
N GLY A 189 22.74 -1.84 2.97
CA GLY A 189 21.79 -2.27 4.00
C GLY A 189 21.10 -3.62 3.73
N PHE A 190 21.13 -4.12 2.49
CA PHE A 190 20.47 -5.38 2.10
C PHE A 190 20.85 -6.61 2.95
N PRO A 191 22.04 -6.68 3.59
CA PRO A 191 22.33 -7.79 4.46
C PRO A 191 21.29 -8.06 5.55
N ALA A 192 20.71 -7.02 6.15
CA ALA A 192 19.71 -7.12 7.22
C ALA A 192 18.37 -7.75 6.79
N LEU A 193 18.11 -7.83 5.47
CA LEU A 193 16.87 -8.42 4.94
C LEU A 193 16.83 -9.95 5.11
N ASP A 194 17.97 -10.61 5.34
CA ASP A 194 18.03 -12.07 5.55
C ASP A 194 17.34 -12.54 6.84
N GLU A 195 17.12 -11.64 7.81
CA GLU A 195 16.34 -11.96 9.01
C GLU A 195 14.86 -12.27 8.70
N VAL A 196 14.38 -11.83 7.54
CA VAL A 196 12.99 -11.99 7.12
C VAL A 196 12.83 -13.33 6.41
N ILE A 197 12.46 -14.34 7.18
CA ILE A 197 12.33 -15.72 6.70
C ILE A 197 10.89 -16.15 6.40
N THR A 198 9.89 -15.27 6.64
CA THR A 198 8.49 -15.59 6.37
C THR A 198 7.83 -14.49 5.54
N PRO A 199 7.29 -14.81 4.35
CA PRO A 199 6.54 -13.86 3.53
C PRO A 199 5.19 -13.57 4.19
N ARG A 200 5.04 -12.40 4.81
CA ARG A 200 3.79 -11.96 5.43
C ARG A 200 3.03 -10.99 4.53
N LEU A 201 1.73 -10.90 4.73
CA LEU A 201 0.89 -9.91 4.07
C LEU A 201 1.35 -8.50 4.48
N VAL A 202 1.73 -7.67 3.52
CA VAL A 202 2.07 -6.26 3.73
C VAL A 202 1.22 -5.44 2.77
N HIS A 203 0.50 -4.44 3.25
CA HIS A 203 -0.34 -3.58 2.41
C HIS A 203 0.49 -2.53 1.65
N PHE A 204 1.47 -1.94 2.32
CA PHE A 204 2.42 -0.93 1.85
C PHE A 204 1.80 0.38 1.32
N ASP A 205 0.59 0.70 1.80
CA ASP A 205 -0.09 1.97 1.50
C ASP A 205 -1.15 2.33 2.56
N LEU A 206 -0.93 1.97 3.83
CA LEU A 206 -1.87 2.21 4.94
C LEU A 206 -1.67 3.59 5.58
N TRP A 207 -1.79 4.65 4.79
CA TRP A 207 -1.90 6.03 5.30
C TRP A 207 -3.37 6.38 5.60
N ASP A 208 -3.61 7.49 6.31
CA ASP A 208 -4.95 7.88 6.79
C ASP A 208 -6.03 7.85 5.68
N GLY A 209 -5.69 8.25 4.44
CA GLY A 209 -6.63 8.24 3.31
C GLY A 209 -7.15 6.85 2.90
N ASN A 210 -6.45 5.77 3.24
CA ASN A 210 -6.82 4.39 2.93
C ASN A 210 -7.45 3.65 4.13
N ILE A 211 -7.76 4.39 5.20
CA ILE A 211 -8.42 3.87 6.40
C ILE A 211 -9.79 4.54 6.51
N LEU A 212 -10.86 3.76 6.31
CA LEU A 212 -12.22 4.30 6.44
C LEU A 212 -12.66 4.28 7.92
N LEU A 213 -13.26 5.37 8.36
CA LEU A 213 -13.83 5.53 9.69
C LEU A 213 -15.36 5.55 9.64
N ASP A 214 -15.96 4.57 10.29
CA ASP A 214 -17.40 4.45 10.47
C ASP A 214 -17.83 5.14 11.78
N ARG A 215 -18.83 5.99 11.72
CA ARG A 215 -19.35 6.81 12.83
C ARG A 215 -20.86 6.60 12.98
N PRO A 216 -21.31 5.49 13.60
CA PRO A 216 -22.72 5.24 13.81
C PRO A 216 -23.31 6.22 14.81
N ALA A 217 -24.59 6.55 14.66
CA ALA A 217 -25.26 7.47 15.58
C ALA A 217 -25.30 6.90 17.00
N GLY A 218 -24.66 7.59 17.95
CA GLY A 218 -24.63 7.21 19.37
C GLY A 218 -23.57 6.17 19.74
N GLU A 219 -22.67 5.82 18.82
CA GLU A 219 -21.54 4.92 19.06
C GLU A 219 -20.20 5.65 18.90
N GLU A 220 -19.13 5.08 19.45
CA GLU A 220 -17.76 5.56 19.21
C GLU A 220 -17.34 5.27 17.76
N PRO A 221 -16.50 6.13 17.15
CA PRO A 221 -15.92 5.86 15.84
C PRO A 221 -15.14 4.54 15.82
N ARG A 222 -15.24 3.81 14.71
CA ARG A 222 -14.48 2.58 14.50
C ARG A 222 -13.90 2.53 13.09
N ILE A 223 -12.93 1.64 12.87
CA ILE A 223 -12.43 1.36 11.53
C ILE A 223 -13.51 0.60 10.75
N GLY A 224 -14.00 1.22 9.68
CA GLY A 224 -14.98 0.63 8.76
C GLY A 224 -14.35 -0.26 7.68
N GLY A 225 -13.09 0.00 7.30
CA GLY A 225 -12.35 -0.84 6.37
C GLY A 225 -10.97 -0.30 6.04
N LEU A 226 -10.04 -1.21 5.75
CA LEU A 226 -8.76 -0.92 5.11
C LEU A 226 -8.91 -1.15 3.61
N ILE A 227 -8.63 -0.13 2.81
CA ILE A 227 -8.88 -0.14 1.36
C ILE A 227 -7.58 0.10 0.58
N ASP A 228 -7.63 -0.17 -0.72
CA ASP A 228 -6.55 0.15 -1.66
C ASP A 228 -5.26 -0.65 -1.45
N GLY A 229 -5.39 -1.97 -1.29
CA GLY A 229 -4.28 -2.91 -1.20
C GLY A 229 -3.52 -3.14 -2.52
N GLU A 230 -3.49 -2.17 -3.43
CA GLU A 230 -2.88 -2.32 -4.75
C GLU A 230 -1.35 -2.46 -4.71
N ARG A 231 -0.72 -1.88 -3.68
CA ARG A 231 0.72 -1.97 -3.42
C ARG A 231 1.11 -3.20 -2.60
N MET A 232 0.16 -4.08 -2.27
CA MET A 232 0.46 -5.19 -1.38
C MET A 232 1.53 -6.10 -1.95
N PHE A 233 2.41 -6.58 -1.08
CA PHE A 233 3.37 -7.63 -1.40
C PHE A 233 3.51 -8.61 -0.24
N TRP A 234 4.04 -9.78 -0.56
CA TRP A 234 4.43 -10.77 0.43
C TRP A 234 5.85 -10.46 0.90
N GLY A 235 6.02 -10.03 2.14
CA GLY A 235 7.28 -9.44 2.59
C GLY A 235 7.43 -9.34 4.09
N ASP A 236 8.25 -8.38 4.50
CA ASP A 236 8.48 -8.04 5.90
C ASP A 236 7.32 -7.18 6.46
N PRO A 237 6.62 -7.64 7.51
CA PRO A 237 5.62 -6.85 8.25
C PRO A 237 6.04 -5.43 8.60
N LEU A 238 7.34 -5.23 8.85
CA LEU A 238 7.89 -3.94 9.25
C LEU A 238 7.77 -2.87 8.15
N ALA A 239 7.60 -3.28 6.89
CA ALA A 239 7.41 -2.36 5.79
C ALA A 239 6.08 -1.59 5.86
N ASP A 240 5.01 -2.13 6.45
CA ASP A 240 3.73 -1.40 6.58
C ASP A 240 3.83 -0.17 7.49
N PHE A 241 4.78 -0.17 8.41
CA PHE A 241 4.98 0.89 9.40
C PHE A 241 5.36 2.22 8.72
N VAL A 242 5.98 2.17 7.54
CA VAL A 242 6.43 3.37 6.83
C VAL A 242 5.25 4.12 6.20
N SER A 243 4.21 3.42 5.73
CA SER A 243 2.97 4.07 5.27
C SER A 243 2.07 4.51 6.42
N LEU A 244 2.06 3.75 7.53
CA LEU A 244 1.30 4.07 8.74
C LEU A 244 1.83 5.30 9.50
N ALA A 245 3.09 5.64 9.29
CA ALA A 245 3.75 6.84 9.79
C ALA A 245 4.40 7.62 8.64
N LEU A 246 3.66 7.82 7.54
CA LEU A 246 4.14 8.53 6.37
C LEU A 246 4.71 9.91 6.77
N LEU A 247 6.01 10.14 6.48
CA LEU A 247 6.76 11.35 6.86
C LEU A 247 6.82 11.61 8.38
N ALA A 248 6.64 10.57 9.20
CA ALA A 248 6.70 10.61 10.66
C ALA A 248 7.52 9.42 11.21
N ASP A 249 7.78 9.46 12.51
CA ASP A 249 8.45 8.36 13.21
C ASP A 249 7.41 7.42 13.85
N ILE A 250 7.34 6.19 13.36
CA ILE A 250 6.44 5.16 13.91
C ILE A 250 6.74 4.84 15.37
N GLU A 251 7.98 5.02 15.84
CA GLU A 251 8.36 4.76 17.24
C GLU A 251 7.63 5.71 18.21
N GLN A 252 7.14 6.86 17.72
CA GLN A 252 6.35 7.81 18.51
C GLN A 252 4.86 7.44 18.60
N ASP A 253 4.36 6.53 17.76
CA ASP A 253 2.95 6.13 17.79
C ASP A 253 2.71 5.03 18.82
N THR A 254 2.79 5.44 20.09
CA THR A 254 2.63 4.54 21.23
C THR A 254 1.29 3.81 21.26
N ALA A 255 0.21 4.42 20.76
CA ALA A 255 -1.12 3.82 20.73
C ALA A 255 -1.19 2.69 19.69
N PHE A 256 -0.73 2.95 18.46
CA PHE A 256 -0.63 1.91 17.44
C PHE A 256 0.25 0.75 17.91
N LEU A 257 1.46 1.05 18.42
CA LEU A 257 2.41 0.04 18.86
C LEU A 257 1.88 -0.80 20.03
N ALA A 258 1.11 -0.19 20.95
CA ALA A 258 0.43 -0.91 22.02
C ALA A 258 -0.58 -1.92 21.44
N GLY A 259 -1.46 -1.47 20.55
CA GLY A 259 -2.45 -2.34 19.90
C GLY A 259 -1.80 -3.46 19.08
N TYR A 260 -0.74 -3.14 18.33
CA TYR A 260 0.00 -4.11 17.52
C TYR A 260 0.63 -5.21 18.38
N ARG A 261 1.26 -4.83 19.50
CA ARG A 261 1.87 -5.76 20.46
C ARG A 261 0.84 -6.58 21.23
N ASP A 262 -0.28 -5.98 21.64
CA ASP A 262 -1.40 -6.69 22.29
C ASP A 262 -1.93 -7.83 21.41
N ALA A 263 -1.93 -7.63 20.10
CA ALA A 263 -2.30 -8.62 19.10
C ALA A 263 -1.11 -9.51 18.67
N GLY A 264 -0.01 -9.56 19.43
CA GLY A 264 1.11 -10.48 19.22
C GLY A 264 2.12 -10.05 18.16
N GLY A 265 2.04 -8.80 17.68
CA GLY A 265 3.04 -8.21 16.80
C GLY A 265 4.34 -7.85 17.55
N ARG A 266 5.47 -7.88 16.84
CA ARG A 266 6.77 -7.47 17.37
C ARG A 266 7.01 -5.98 17.15
N THR A 267 7.45 -5.28 18.19
CA THR A 267 7.73 -3.82 18.15
C THR A 267 9.12 -3.52 18.70
N ASP A 268 10.04 -4.48 18.60
CA ASP A 268 11.42 -4.30 19.04
C ASP A 268 12.19 -3.64 17.90
N PHE A 269 12.48 -2.35 18.06
CA PHE A 269 13.29 -1.60 17.11
C PHE A 269 14.76 -1.76 17.50
N ASP A 270 15.35 -2.91 17.23
CA ASP A 270 16.81 -3.07 17.30
C ASP A 270 17.49 -2.41 16.10
N ALA A 271 18.83 -2.43 16.06
CA ALA A 271 19.58 -1.81 14.98
C ALA A 271 19.27 -2.42 13.59
N SER A 272 18.95 -3.71 13.52
CA SER A 272 18.61 -4.39 12.27
C SER A 272 17.20 -4.02 11.80
N ALA A 273 16.23 -3.97 12.71
CA ALA A 273 14.88 -3.49 12.43
C ALA A 273 14.88 -2.04 11.97
N ARG A 274 15.66 -1.15 12.61
CA ARG A 274 15.80 0.25 12.16
C ARG A 274 16.43 0.36 10.78
N LEU A 275 17.46 -0.44 10.49
CA LEU A 275 18.04 -0.50 9.16
C LEU A 275 17.02 -0.95 8.10
N ARG A 276 16.21 -1.97 8.40
CA ARG A 276 15.11 -2.41 7.52
C ARG A 276 14.05 -1.31 7.33
N LEU A 277 13.63 -0.63 8.40
CA LEU A 277 12.73 0.53 8.29
C LEU A 277 13.31 1.65 7.43
N ALA A 278 14.59 1.95 7.55
CA ALA A 278 15.26 2.95 6.71
C ALA A 278 15.28 2.52 5.23
N LEU A 279 15.52 1.24 4.93
CA LEU A 279 15.38 0.70 3.57
C LEU A 279 13.97 0.85 3.02
N TYR A 280 12.94 0.53 3.81
CA TYR A 280 11.54 0.63 3.37
C TYR A 280 11.06 2.06 3.20
N ARG A 281 11.50 2.99 4.07
CA ARG A 281 11.27 4.44 3.89
C ARG A 281 11.92 4.93 2.60
N ALA A 282 13.20 4.61 2.39
CA ALA A 282 13.90 5.00 1.17
C ALA A 282 13.22 4.42 -0.08
N TYR A 283 12.74 3.18 -0.04
CA TYR A 283 11.96 2.58 -1.13
C TYR A 283 10.66 3.33 -1.40
N LEU A 284 9.85 3.62 -0.37
CA LEU A 284 8.60 4.36 -0.53
C LEU A 284 8.85 5.77 -1.11
N TYR A 285 9.82 6.51 -0.56
CA TYR A 285 10.12 7.87 -1.01
C TYR A 285 10.72 7.92 -2.42
N LEU A 286 11.48 6.89 -2.81
CA LEU A 286 11.90 6.73 -4.21
C LEU A 286 10.70 6.55 -5.13
N ILE A 287 9.71 5.75 -4.74
CA ILE A 287 8.48 5.61 -5.53
C ILE A 287 7.78 6.98 -5.64
N MET A 288 7.53 7.65 -4.52
CA MET A 288 6.82 8.95 -4.48
C MET A 288 7.48 10.03 -5.34
N LEU A 289 8.82 10.12 -5.32
CA LEU A 289 9.57 11.08 -6.15
C LEU A 289 9.57 10.71 -7.63
N THR A 290 9.58 9.42 -7.94
CA THR A 290 9.67 8.94 -9.33
C THR A 290 8.31 8.96 -10.01
N GLU A 291 7.26 8.53 -9.32
CA GLU A 291 5.91 8.39 -9.87
C GLU A 291 5.30 9.73 -10.31
N GLY A 292 5.78 10.85 -9.76
CA GLY A 292 5.32 12.17 -10.14
C GLY A 292 5.62 12.51 -11.61
N VAL A 293 6.65 11.90 -12.21
CA VAL A 293 7.03 12.12 -13.61
C VAL A 293 6.01 11.51 -14.58
N PRO A 294 5.76 10.18 -14.58
CA PRO A 294 4.79 9.57 -15.48
C PRO A 294 3.35 10.03 -15.21
N ARG A 295 3.02 10.43 -13.97
CA ARG A 295 1.71 10.98 -13.60
C ARG A 295 1.56 12.47 -13.91
N ALA A 296 2.59 13.12 -14.46
CA ALA A 296 2.60 14.53 -14.84
C ALA A 296 2.07 15.46 -13.72
N PHE A 297 2.63 15.34 -12.51
CA PHE A 297 2.20 16.15 -11.37
C PHE A 297 2.28 17.66 -11.65
N GLU A 298 1.30 18.39 -11.13
CA GLU A 298 1.26 19.85 -11.15
C GLU A 298 2.34 20.45 -10.24
N ALA A 299 2.69 21.71 -10.49
CA ALA A 299 3.80 22.40 -9.83
C ALA A 299 3.73 22.41 -8.29
N ASP A 300 2.54 22.55 -7.71
CA ASP A 300 2.38 22.57 -6.25
C ASP A 300 2.63 21.19 -5.63
N ARG A 301 2.27 20.11 -6.32
CA ARG A 301 2.55 18.74 -5.86
C ARG A 301 4.04 18.42 -5.97
N TRP A 302 4.72 18.92 -7.02
CA TRP A 302 6.18 18.85 -7.10
C TRP A 302 6.88 19.61 -5.97
N ARG A 303 6.41 20.82 -5.66
CA ARG A 303 6.96 21.59 -4.54
C ARG A 303 6.83 20.82 -3.22
N TRP A 304 5.66 20.22 -2.97
CA TRP A 304 5.46 19.38 -1.80
C TRP A 304 6.41 18.17 -1.77
N LEU A 305 6.61 17.47 -2.89
CA LEU A 305 7.58 16.37 -2.97
C LEU A 305 9.01 16.84 -2.64
N GLU A 306 9.43 18.00 -3.15
CA GLU A 306 10.76 18.57 -2.89
C GLU A 306 10.92 19.02 -1.42
N GLU A 307 9.89 19.60 -0.81
CA GLU A 307 9.95 20.17 0.54
C GLU A 307 9.71 19.13 1.65
N ALA A 308 8.85 18.13 1.41
CA ALA A 308 8.41 17.18 2.42
C ALA A 308 9.00 15.78 2.23
N VAL A 309 9.15 15.29 1.01
CA VAL A 309 9.54 13.89 0.74
C VAL A 309 11.04 13.73 0.50
N ALA A 310 11.65 14.64 -0.27
CA ALA A 310 13.08 14.56 -0.57
C ALA A 310 13.97 14.61 0.70
N PRO A 311 13.70 15.44 1.73
CA PRO A 311 14.47 15.41 2.98
C PRO A 311 14.36 14.07 3.72
N GLU A 312 13.19 13.44 3.70
CA GLU A 312 12.96 12.14 4.36
C GLU A 312 13.70 11.00 3.64
N LEU A 313 13.82 11.05 2.30
CA LEU A 313 14.71 10.16 1.56
C LEU A 313 16.17 10.34 1.98
N VAL A 314 16.63 11.59 2.14
CA VAL A 314 18.01 11.87 2.59
C VAL A 314 18.24 11.31 3.99
N ALA A 315 17.31 11.54 4.93
CA ALA A 315 17.40 11.04 6.29
C ALA A 315 17.45 9.51 6.35
N ALA A 316 16.60 8.81 5.56
CA ALA A 316 16.63 7.36 5.46
C ALA A 316 17.97 6.84 4.92
N LEU A 317 18.56 7.51 3.92
CA LEU A 317 19.87 7.14 3.37
C LEU A 317 21.01 7.37 4.37
N ASP A 318 20.98 8.47 5.11
CA ASP A 318 21.96 8.74 6.19
C ASP A 318 21.89 7.68 7.30
N GLU A 319 20.68 7.26 7.67
CA GLU A 319 20.50 6.21 8.67
C GLU A 319 21.02 4.84 8.18
N ILE A 320 20.83 4.52 6.91
CA ILE A 320 21.42 3.32 6.30
C ILE A 320 22.95 3.38 6.33
N GLU A 321 23.54 4.53 5.96
CA GLU A 321 25.00 4.74 5.98
C GLU A 321 25.58 4.60 7.38
N ASP A 322 24.84 5.01 8.41
CA ASP A 322 25.24 4.90 9.81
C ASP A 322 25.12 3.47 10.37
N LEU A 323 24.01 2.77 10.06
CA LEU A 323 23.68 1.48 10.66
C LEU A 323 24.33 0.30 9.94
N ALA A 324 24.40 0.31 8.61
CA ALA A 324 24.88 -0.83 7.82
C ALA A 324 26.30 -1.30 8.21
N PRO A 325 27.30 -0.42 8.44
CA PRO A 325 28.63 -0.85 8.84
C PRO A 325 28.68 -1.50 10.24
N ARG A 326 27.75 -1.17 11.13
CA ARG A 326 27.74 -1.61 12.54
C ARG A 326 27.25 -3.04 12.72
N LEU A 327 26.45 -3.53 11.78
CA LEU A 327 25.86 -4.87 11.86
C LEU A 327 26.76 -5.98 11.30
N GLY A 328 27.84 -5.61 10.60
CA GLY A 328 28.79 -6.56 10.00
C GLY A 328 28.15 -7.52 9.00
N PRO A 329 28.93 -8.35 8.28
CA PRO A 329 28.34 -9.49 7.60
C PRO A 329 27.80 -10.46 8.66
N VAL A 330 26.49 -10.74 8.61
CA VAL A 330 25.91 -11.87 9.35
C VAL A 330 26.69 -13.11 8.93
N GLY A 331 27.32 -13.77 9.90
CA GLY A 331 28.20 -14.93 9.65
C GLY A 331 27.46 -16.05 8.90
N PRO A 332 28.23 -16.94 8.23
CA PRO A 332 27.69 -17.97 7.32
C PRO A 332 26.74 -18.96 7.99
#